data_AF-A0AAV9Y2S8-F1
#
_entry.id   AF-A0AAV9Y2S8-F1
#
_cell.length_a   1.000
_cell.length_b   1.000
_cell.length_c   1.000
_cell.angle_alpha   90.00
_cell.angle_beta   90.00
_cell.angle_gamma   90.00
#
_symmetry.space_group_name_H-M   'P 1'
#
loop_
_entity.id
_entity.type
_entity.pdbx_description
1 polymer ?
#
loop_
_entity_poly.entity_id
_entity_poly.type
_entity_poly.pdbx_seq_one_letter_code
_entity_poly.pdbx_strand_id
1 'polypeptide(L)'
;MDSSNIEDIPFEVILRKDRLINALENKNAKKDKQNLKKPNIKDVNSPKLKKYGIISSKNLPTEVSSRRQVLPDKLLNERNHIYNKHNNKNVNDPRFKESSGKLNTDLFHKSYEFIDDIKKNEFNYIKNILDLHKSMNKAKELGNWNKMRKTSKFKNSNISNYTQEDIEKLKLQYQKLVSENDCRKNLYLKQKTISSYRKLEQSKVEKGKKPFYIKQKDINISVKHEKYKNLNRKQKYKYEQKINKKQLNKFKHLTVDSNINTNKHSS
;
A
#
# COMPACT_ATOMS: atom_id res chain seq x y z
N MET A 1 29.70 -9.96 42.69
CA MET A 1 28.44 -9.21 42.89
C MET A 1 28.69 -7.88 42.21
N ASP A 2 28.44 -7.84 40.90
CA ASP A 2 28.84 -6.71 40.07
C ASP A 2 27.57 -6.07 39.53
N SER A 3 26.95 -5.27 40.40
CA SER A 3 25.79 -4.43 40.09
C SER A 3 26.27 -3.22 39.28
N SER A 4 26.32 -3.38 37.96
CA SER A 4 26.60 -2.29 37.03
C SER A 4 25.32 -1.86 36.30
N ASN A 5 24.90 -0.63 36.58
CA ASN A 5 24.05 0.30 35.82
C ASN A 5 23.11 -0.31 34.77
N ILE A 6 21.86 -0.56 35.19
CA ILE A 6 20.74 -0.97 34.33
C ILE A 6 19.91 0.23 33.82
N GLU A 7 20.15 1.45 34.30
CA GLU A 7 19.18 2.55 34.13
C GLU A 7 19.31 3.40 32.86
N ASP A 8 20.35 3.23 32.02
CA ASP A 8 20.52 4.03 30.78
C ASP A 8 20.58 3.18 29.51
N ILE A 9 19.68 2.20 29.37
CA ILE A 9 19.50 1.52 28.09
C ILE A 9 18.39 2.24 27.30
N PRO A 10 18.71 2.96 26.21
CA PRO A 10 17.70 3.64 25.40
C PRO A 10 16.66 2.64 24.89
N PHE A 11 15.39 3.04 24.94
CA PHE A 11 14.23 2.20 24.67
C PHE A 11 14.31 1.46 23.31
N GLU A 12 14.97 2.03 22.29
CA GLU A 12 15.17 1.35 21.02
C GLU A 12 16.10 0.13 21.09
N VAL A 13 17.00 0.05 22.07
CA VAL A 13 17.91 -1.09 22.24
C VAL A 13 17.18 -2.27 22.88
N ILE A 14 16.26 -2.02 23.80
CA ILE A 14 15.39 -3.04 24.42
C ILE A 14 14.51 -3.68 23.34
N LEU A 15 13.81 -2.87 22.54
CA LEU A 15 12.97 -3.36 21.44
C LEU A 15 13.73 -4.14 20.35
N ARG A 16 15.05 -3.91 20.20
CA ARG A 16 15.89 -4.67 19.25
C ARG A 16 16.30 -6.03 19.80
N LYS A 17 16.56 -6.15 21.11
CA LYS A 17 16.91 -7.43 21.76
C LYS A 17 15.72 -8.39 21.70
N ASP A 18 14.52 -7.92 22.02
CA ASP A 18 13.30 -8.76 22.01
C ASP A 18 12.94 -9.29 20.61
N ARG A 19 13.21 -8.49 19.56
CA ARG A 19 13.00 -8.93 18.17
C ARG A 19 14.01 -9.98 17.72
N LEU A 20 15.24 -9.94 18.22
CA LEU A 20 16.27 -10.91 17.88
C LEU A 20 16.03 -12.26 18.57
N ILE A 21 15.60 -12.24 19.85
CA ILE A 21 15.26 -13.43 20.61
C ILE A 21 14.08 -14.18 19.95
N ASN A 22 12.99 -13.46 19.65
CA ASN A 22 11.85 -14.02 18.92
C ASN A 22 12.20 -14.55 17.51
N ALA A 23 13.20 -13.98 16.84
CA ALA A 23 13.65 -14.45 15.52
C ALA A 23 14.51 -15.72 15.58
N LEU A 24 15.19 -15.96 16.71
CA LEU A 24 15.99 -17.17 16.94
C LEU A 24 15.10 -18.36 17.32
N GLU A 25 14.11 -18.15 18.20
CA GLU A 25 13.15 -19.20 18.60
C GLU A 25 12.36 -19.73 17.40
N ASN A 26 11.94 -18.85 16.48
CA ASN A 26 11.21 -19.22 15.26
C ASN A 26 12.06 -19.98 14.22
N LYS A 27 13.40 -19.91 14.29
CA LYS A 27 14.30 -20.67 13.41
C LYS A 27 14.54 -22.09 13.93
N ASN A 28 14.60 -22.26 15.25
CA ASN A 28 14.77 -23.58 15.86
C ASN A 28 13.52 -24.44 15.65
N ALA A 29 12.31 -23.88 15.83
CA ALA A 29 11.04 -24.58 15.59
C ALA A 29 10.79 -25.04 14.13
N LYS A 30 11.55 -24.53 13.15
CA LYS A 30 11.45 -24.93 11.74
C LYS A 30 12.40 -26.07 11.35
N LYS A 31 13.48 -26.30 12.11
CA LYS A 31 14.41 -27.40 11.85
C LYS A 31 13.85 -28.75 12.29
N ASP A 32 13.02 -28.78 13.34
CA ASP A 32 12.50 -30.04 13.90
C ASP A 32 11.37 -30.68 13.06
N LYS A 33 10.77 -29.94 12.11
CA LYS A 33 9.65 -30.42 11.28
C LYS A 33 10.05 -31.09 9.96
N GLN A 34 11.34 -31.25 9.67
CA GLN A 34 11.80 -31.81 8.38
C GLN A 34 12.07 -33.32 8.37
N ASN A 35 11.89 -34.05 9.49
CA ASN A 35 12.27 -35.47 9.61
C ASN A 35 11.10 -36.48 9.76
N LEU A 36 9.96 -36.28 9.07
CA LEU A 36 8.90 -37.30 9.01
C LEU A 36 8.63 -37.76 7.57
N LYS A 37 9.01 -39.01 7.28
CA LYS A 37 8.77 -39.75 6.04
C LYS A 37 7.26 -39.89 5.77
N LYS A 38 6.85 -39.71 4.51
CA LYS A 38 5.47 -39.84 4.03
C LYS A 38 5.12 -41.32 3.76
N PRO A 39 3.96 -41.84 4.20
CA PRO A 39 3.45 -43.11 3.72
C PRO A 39 2.78 -42.96 2.35
N ASN A 40 2.88 -44.03 1.55
CA ASN A 40 2.37 -44.14 0.18
C ASN A 40 0.87 -44.46 0.22
N ILE A 41 0.04 -43.66 -0.44
CA ILE A 41 -1.43 -43.79 -0.42
C ILE A 41 -1.88 -44.48 -1.70
N LYS A 42 -2.16 -45.78 -1.62
CA LYS A 42 -2.96 -46.53 -2.58
C LYS A 42 -3.80 -47.55 -1.82
N ASP A 43 -4.83 -47.09 -1.12
CA ASP A 43 -5.94 -47.94 -0.64
C ASP A 43 -7.20 -47.08 -0.53
N VAL A 44 -8.06 -47.17 -1.56
CA VAL A 44 -9.26 -46.32 -1.71
C VAL A 44 -10.51 -46.94 -1.04
N ASN A 45 -10.42 -48.12 -0.45
CA ASN A 45 -11.60 -48.84 0.06
C ASN A 45 -11.49 -49.21 1.55
N SER A 46 -11.38 -48.21 2.44
CA SER A 46 -11.61 -48.43 3.88
C SER A 46 -12.94 -47.80 4.32
N PRO A 47 -13.81 -48.53 5.04
CA PRO A 47 -15.16 -48.07 5.40
C PRO A 47 -15.17 -46.92 6.43
N LYS A 48 -14.00 -46.53 6.98
CA LYS A 48 -13.87 -45.48 8.00
C LYS A 48 -13.92 -44.06 7.42
N LEU A 49 -13.77 -43.88 6.10
CA LEU A 49 -13.75 -42.55 5.45
C LEU A 49 -15.14 -41.99 5.10
N LYS A 50 -16.23 -42.73 5.32
CA LYS A 50 -17.59 -42.23 5.01
C LYS A 50 -18.14 -41.24 6.04
N LYS A 51 -17.58 -41.19 7.26
CA LYS A 51 -18.08 -40.32 8.35
C LYS A 51 -17.47 -38.91 8.34
N TYR A 52 -16.30 -38.74 7.73
CA TYR A 52 -15.58 -37.47 7.64
C TYR A 52 -15.13 -37.34 6.19
N GLY A 53 -15.78 -36.46 5.42
CA GLY A 53 -15.67 -36.42 3.96
C GLY A 53 -14.25 -36.48 3.39
N ILE A 54 -14.15 -36.89 2.12
CA ILE A 54 -12.90 -37.06 1.38
C ILE A 54 -12.03 -35.79 1.48
N ILE A 55 -10.81 -35.92 1.98
CA ILE A 55 -9.84 -34.82 2.06
C ILE A 55 -9.38 -34.46 0.64
N SER A 56 -9.93 -33.39 0.07
CA SER A 56 -9.65 -32.96 -1.32
C SER A 56 -8.25 -32.37 -1.51
N SER A 57 -7.56 -31.88 -0.47
CA SER A 57 -6.16 -31.46 -0.58
C SER A 57 -5.38 -31.54 0.74
N LYS A 58 -4.05 -31.71 0.63
CA LYS A 58 -3.11 -31.86 1.77
C LYS A 58 -2.98 -30.62 2.66
N ASN A 59 -3.56 -29.50 2.25
CA ASN A 59 -3.50 -28.23 2.98
C ASN A 59 -4.85 -27.83 3.60
N LEU A 60 -5.87 -28.70 3.53
CA LEU A 60 -7.10 -28.49 4.30
C LEU A 60 -6.85 -28.89 5.76
N PRO A 61 -7.42 -28.13 6.72
CA PRO A 61 -7.39 -28.52 8.12
C PRO A 61 -8.11 -29.86 8.29
N THR A 62 -7.46 -30.80 8.99
CA THR A 62 -7.98 -32.15 9.29
C THR A 62 -9.21 -32.14 10.19
N GLU A 63 -9.34 -31.08 10.99
CA GLU A 63 -10.46 -30.87 11.91
C GLU A 63 -11.12 -29.52 11.60
N VAL A 64 -12.39 -29.55 11.21
CA VAL A 64 -13.20 -28.35 11.06
C VAL A 64 -13.53 -27.87 12.46
N SER A 65 -13.15 -26.63 12.80
CA SER A 65 -13.49 -26.05 14.09
C SER A 65 -15.00 -26.01 14.29
N SER A 66 -15.50 -26.69 15.34
CA SER A 66 -16.92 -26.69 15.75
C SER A 66 -17.45 -25.31 16.13
N ARG A 67 -16.58 -24.30 16.24
CA ARG A 67 -16.94 -22.92 16.58
C ARG A 67 -17.51 -22.13 15.40
N ARG A 68 -17.43 -22.62 14.16
CA ARG A 68 -18.13 -22.03 13.03
C ARG A 68 -19.25 -22.96 12.60
N GLN A 69 -20.49 -22.48 12.68
CA GLN A 69 -21.63 -23.18 12.10
C GLN A 69 -21.36 -23.43 10.62
N VAL A 70 -21.24 -24.71 10.24
CA VAL A 70 -21.23 -25.12 8.85
C VAL A 70 -22.67 -25.09 8.39
N LEU A 71 -22.96 -24.25 7.39
CA LEU A 71 -24.29 -24.14 6.80
C LEU A 71 -24.69 -25.50 6.20
N PRO A 72 -25.88 -26.04 6.49
CA PRO A 72 -26.32 -27.34 5.97
C PRO A 72 -26.27 -27.42 4.44
N ASP A 73 -26.00 -28.61 3.89
CA ASP A 73 -25.90 -28.86 2.43
C ASP A 73 -27.12 -28.39 1.62
N LYS A 74 -28.28 -28.25 2.26
CA LYS A 74 -29.49 -27.66 1.65
C LYS A 74 -29.25 -26.22 1.14
N LEU A 75 -28.33 -25.47 1.74
CA LEU A 75 -27.99 -24.11 1.32
C LEU A 75 -27.04 -24.06 0.12
N LEU A 76 -26.32 -25.13 -0.22
CA LEU A 76 -25.56 -25.20 -1.46
C LEU A 76 -26.49 -25.26 -2.68
N ASN A 77 -27.59 -26.00 -2.57
CA ASN A 77 -28.64 -26.02 -3.61
C ASN A 77 -29.38 -24.69 -3.72
N GLU A 78 -29.66 -24.01 -2.61
CA GLU A 78 -30.23 -22.65 -2.64
C GLU A 78 -29.26 -21.63 -3.26
N ARG A 79 -27.95 -21.76 -2.99
CA ARG A 79 -26.92 -20.91 -3.60
C ARG A 79 -26.83 -21.11 -5.12
N ASN A 80 -26.96 -22.35 -5.59
CA ASN A 80 -27.04 -22.67 -7.02
C ASN A 80 -28.37 -22.21 -7.63
N HIS A 81 -29.48 -22.26 -6.89
CA HIS A 81 -30.76 -21.74 -7.35
C HIS A 81 -30.75 -20.21 -7.49
N ILE A 82 -30.11 -19.48 -6.58
CA ILE A 82 -29.89 -18.03 -6.69
C ILE A 82 -29.02 -17.72 -7.91
N TYR A 83 -27.91 -18.45 -8.09
CA TYR A 83 -27.01 -18.28 -9.23
C TYR A 83 -27.73 -18.51 -10.58
N ASN A 84 -28.59 -19.53 -10.66
CA ASN A 84 -29.35 -19.85 -11.87
C ASN A 84 -30.54 -18.89 -12.12
N LYS A 85 -31.15 -18.33 -11.07
CA LYS A 85 -32.24 -17.34 -11.20
C LYS A 85 -31.76 -16.00 -11.76
N HIS A 86 -30.51 -15.62 -11.49
CA HIS A 86 -29.89 -14.41 -12.03
C HIS A 86 -29.36 -14.54 -13.48
N ASN A 87 -29.35 -15.77 -14.03
CA ASN A 87 -29.01 -16.00 -15.45
C ASN A 87 -30.20 -15.85 -16.40
N ASN A 88 -31.38 -15.43 -15.90
CA ASN A 88 -32.48 -15.02 -16.76
C ASN A 88 -32.08 -13.74 -17.50
N LYS A 89 -31.78 -13.92 -18.79
CA LYS A 89 -31.49 -12.88 -19.77
C LYS A 89 -32.57 -11.79 -19.64
N ASN A 90 -32.17 -10.58 -19.26
CA ASN A 90 -32.94 -9.32 -19.29
C ASN A 90 -33.32 -8.65 -17.94
N VAL A 91 -32.68 -8.98 -16.82
CA VAL A 91 -32.71 -8.14 -15.59
C VAL A 91 -31.39 -7.39 -15.40
N ASN A 92 -30.74 -6.97 -16.48
CA ASN A 92 -29.60 -6.06 -16.37
C ASN A 92 -30.16 -4.64 -16.28
N ASP A 93 -29.84 -3.96 -15.17
CA ASP A 93 -30.23 -2.57 -14.94
C ASP A 93 -29.87 -1.73 -16.18
N PRO A 94 -30.83 -0.96 -16.74
CA PRO A 94 -30.67 -0.24 -17.99
C PRO A 94 -29.51 0.75 -17.98
N ARG A 95 -29.02 1.17 -16.81
CA ARG A 95 -27.81 2.01 -16.66
C ARG A 95 -26.52 1.30 -17.11
N PHE A 96 -26.54 -0.03 -17.16
CA PHE A 96 -25.42 -0.86 -17.59
C PHE A 96 -25.64 -1.47 -18.98
N LYS A 97 -26.66 -1.01 -19.72
CA LYS A 97 -26.80 -1.37 -21.13
C LYS A 97 -25.70 -0.68 -21.94
N GLU A 98 -25.25 -1.34 -23.00
CA GLU A 98 -24.22 -0.78 -23.90
C GLU A 98 -24.67 0.53 -24.56
N SER A 99 -25.99 0.74 -24.68
CA SER A 99 -26.61 1.99 -25.15
C SER A 99 -26.42 3.20 -24.22
N SER A 100 -26.02 2.99 -22.95
CA SER A 100 -25.78 4.08 -21.99
C SER A 100 -24.52 4.92 -22.31
N GLY A 101 -23.76 4.52 -23.33
CA GLY A 101 -22.59 5.25 -23.82
C GLY A 101 -21.32 4.99 -23.01
N LYS A 102 -20.19 5.50 -23.51
CA LYS A 102 -18.89 5.41 -22.84
C LYS A 102 -18.75 6.59 -21.87
N LEU A 103 -18.23 6.32 -20.66
CA LEU A 103 -17.91 7.37 -19.68
C LEU A 103 -16.91 8.35 -20.29
N ASN A 104 -17.32 9.62 -20.44
CA ASN A 104 -16.40 10.69 -20.80
C ASN A 104 -15.61 11.09 -19.54
N THR A 105 -14.44 10.46 -19.35
CA THR A 105 -13.56 10.71 -18.21
C THR A 105 -13.14 12.16 -18.13
N ASP A 106 -12.92 12.80 -19.28
CA ASP A 106 -12.38 14.16 -19.34
C ASP A 106 -13.44 15.17 -18.92
N LEU A 107 -14.69 15.00 -19.39
CA LEU A 107 -15.81 15.82 -18.91
C LEU A 107 -16.05 15.60 -17.42
N PHE A 108 -16.03 14.35 -16.95
CA PHE A 108 -16.17 14.03 -15.53
C PHE A 108 -15.10 14.73 -14.69
N HIS A 109 -13.83 14.66 -15.10
CA HIS A 109 -12.73 15.32 -14.40
C HIS A 109 -12.89 16.84 -14.36
N LYS A 110 -13.30 17.47 -15.46
CA LYS A 110 -13.56 18.91 -15.52
C LYS A 110 -14.74 19.32 -14.64
N SER A 111 -15.85 18.60 -14.71
CA SER A 111 -17.05 18.90 -13.91
C SER A 111 -16.79 18.80 -12.40
N TYR A 112 -15.84 17.97 -11.96
CA TYR A 112 -15.51 17.75 -10.55
C TYR A 112 -14.13 18.27 -10.13
N GLU A 113 -13.46 19.08 -10.95
CA GLU A 113 -12.12 19.61 -10.66
C GLU A 113 -12.11 20.46 -9.38
N PHE A 114 -13.20 21.18 -9.11
CA PHE A 114 -13.37 22.00 -7.91
C PHE A 114 -13.21 21.22 -6.60
N ILE A 115 -13.49 19.91 -6.59
CA ILE A 115 -13.31 19.07 -5.39
C ILE A 115 -11.83 18.98 -5.03
N ASP A 116 -10.96 18.85 -6.03
CA ASP A 116 -9.53 18.78 -5.79
C ASP A 116 -8.98 20.13 -5.33
N ASP A 117 -9.54 21.24 -5.80
CA ASP A 117 -9.19 22.58 -5.32
C ASP A 117 -9.65 22.83 -3.89
N ILE A 118 -10.87 22.41 -3.51
CA ILE A 118 -11.33 22.45 -2.12
C ILE A 118 -10.38 21.66 -1.22
N LYS A 119 -9.98 20.45 -1.62
CA LYS A 119 -9.02 19.63 -0.85
C LYS A 119 -7.65 20.28 -0.73
N LYS A 120 -7.14 20.90 -1.81
CA LYS A 120 -5.87 21.65 -1.77
C LYS A 120 -5.97 22.83 -0.81
N ASN A 121 -7.08 23.55 -0.83
CA ASN A 121 -7.33 24.69 0.05
C ASN A 121 -7.39 24.25 1.51
N GLU A 122 -8.13 23.18 1.83
CA GLU A 122 -8.19 22.58 3.16
C GLU A 122 -6.80 22.14 3.64
N PHE A 123 -6.04 21.44 2.78
CA PHE A 123 -4.69 21.01 3.09
C PHE A 123 -3.76 22.19 3.42
N ASN A 124 -3.79 23.24 2.60
CA ASN A 124 -2.97 24.43 2.79
C ASN A 124 -3.39 25.21 4.04
N TYR A 125 -4.70 25.31 4.30
CA TYR A 125 -5.24 25.95 5.49
C TYR A 125 -4.72 25.29 6.77
N ILE A 126 -4.87 23.96 6.89
CA ILE A 126 -4.41 23.20 8.05
C ILE A 126 -2.89 23.32 8.20
N LYS A 127 -2.16 23.19 7.09
CA LYS A 127 -0.70 23.33 7.08
C LYS A 127 -0.25 24.69 7.61
N ASN A 128 -0.88 25.77 7.14
CA ASN A 128 -0.55 27.13 7.56
C ASN A 128 -0.80 27.33 9.05
N ILE A 129 -1.90 26.80 9.59
CA ILE A 129 -2.19 26.86 11.03
C ILE A 129 -1.11 26.12 11.82
N LEU A 130 -0.73 24.91 11.41
CA LEU A 130 0.30 24.13 12.09
C LEU A 130 1.69 24.79 12.02
N ASP A 131 2.05 25.38 10.88
CA ASP A 131 3.31 26.10 10.70
C ASP A 131 3.35 27.38 11.54
N LEU A 132 2.24 28.13 11.60
CA LEU A 132 2.09 29.28 12.50
C LEU A 132 2.22 28.82 13.95
N HIS A 133 1.47 27.82 14.40
CA HIS A 133 1.57 27.26 15.75
C HIS A 133 3.02 26.90 16.13
N LYS A 134 3.74 26.24 15.21
CA LYS A 134 5.15 25.88 15.41
C LYS A 134 6.05 27.11 15.55
N SER A 135 5.85 28.12 14.71
CA SER A 135 6.60 29.38 14.79
C SER A 135 6.29 30.17 16.06
N MET A 136 5.04 30.15 16.53
CA MET A 136 4.62 30.73 17.80
C MET A 136 5.37 30.09 18.97
N ASN A 137 5.38 28.76 19.05
CA ASN A 137 6.05 28.08 20.17
C ASN A 137 7.55 28.36 20.16
N LYS A 138 8.19 28.31 18.99
CA LYS A 138 9.60 28.68 18.84
C LYS A 138 9.88 30.14 19.23
N ALA A 139 8.98 31.07 18.92
CA ALA A 139 9.13 32.48 19.29
C ALA A 139 8.92 32.73 20.79
N LYS A 140 8.04 31.95 21.44
CA LYS A 140 7.86 31.97 22.91
C LYS A 140 9.12 31.45 23.61
N GLU A 141 9.66 30.32 23.16
CA GLU A 141 10.92 29.76 23.67
C GLU A 141 12.09 30.75 23.55
N LEU A 142 12.14 31.53 22.46
CA LEU A 142 13.19 32.52 22.20
C LEU A 142 12.90 33.92 22.78
N GLY A 143 11.79 34.13 23.48
CA GLY A 143 11.39 35.45 24.04
C GLY A 143 10.99 36.52 23.01
N ASN A 144 10.88 36.17 21.72
CA ASN A 144 10.56 37.10 20.62
C ASN A 144 9.06 37.15 20.27
N TRP A 145 8.20 36.61 21.14
CA TRP A 145 6.75 36.52 20.93
C TRP A 145 6.10 37.86 20.56
N ASN A 146 6.45 38.93 21.27
CA ASN A 146 5.84 40.26 21.07
C ASN A 146 6.09 40.83 19.67
N LYS A 147 7.25 40.54 19.07
CA LYS A 147 7.57 40.93 17.68
C LYS A 147 6.77 40.09 16.69
N MET A 148 6.72 38.78 16.92
CA MET A 148 6.06 37.84 16.02
C MET A 148 4.53 38.02 16.01
N ARG A 149 3.90 38.28 17.15
CA ARG A 149 2.45 38.56 17.27
C ARG A 149 2.02 39.80 16.46
N LYS A 150 2.91 40.77 16.28
CA LYS A 150 2.62 42.01 15.52
C LYS A 150 2.64 41.82 14.01
N THR A 151 3.12 40.68 13.50
CA THR A 151 3.19 40.39 12.06
C THR A 151 1.79 40.19 11.48
N SER A 152 1.58 40.61 10.22
CA SER A 152 0.28 40.47 9.52
C SER A 152 -0.21 39.03 9.46
N LYS A 153 0.72 38.08 9.28
CA LYS A 153 0.44 36.64 9.24
C LYS A 153 -0.23 36.14 10.52
N PHE A 154 0.18 36.65 11.68
CA PHE A 154 -0.42 36.27 12.96
C PHE A 154 -1.67 37.07 13.27
N LYS A 155 -1.66 38.39 13.01
CA LYS A 155 -2.82 39.27 13.23
C LYS A 155 -4.08 38.81 12.49
N ASN A 156 -3.91 38.33 11.26
CA ASN A 156 -5.02 37.88 10.43
C ASN A 156 -5.39 36.40 10.67
N SER A 157 -4.75 35.73 11.63
CA SER A 157 -4.97 34.31 11.90
C SER A 157 -5.69 34.10 13.22
N ASN A 158 -6.57 33.09 13.26
CA ASN A 158 -7.31 32.70 14.47
C ASN A 158 -6.50 31.75 15.39
N ILE A 159 -5.17 31.70 15.22
CA ILE A 159 -4.32 30.69 15.88
C ILE A 159 -4.35 30.76 17.41
N SER A 160 -4.58 31.95 17.98
CA SER A 160 -4.71 32.15 19.42
C SER A 160 -5.89 31.43 20.04
N ASN A 161 -6.92 31.13 19.25
CA ASN A 161 -8.18 30.58 19.73
C ASN A 161 -8.17 29.04 19.75
N TYR A 162 -7.16 28.41 19.16
CA TYR A 162 -7.04 26.97 19.12
C TYR A 162 -6.50 26.44 20.44
N THR A 163 -7.21 25.47 21.02
CA THR A 163 -6.70 24.70 22.16
C THR A 163 -5.64 23.70 21.71
N GLN A 164 -4.86 23.15 22.64
CA GLN A 164 -3.89 22.12 22.33
C GLN A 164 -4.54 20.88 21.69
N GLU A 165 -5.75 20.50 22.14
CA GLU A 165 -6.51 19.40 21.57
C GLU A 165 -6.89 19.67 20.11
N ASP A 166 -7.28 20.90 19.78
CA ASP A 166 -7.61 21.26 18.41
C ASP A 166 -6.39 21.22 17.50
N ILE A 167 -5.21 21.62 18.00
CA ILE A 167 -3.96 21.48 17.28
C ILE A 167 -3.61 20.01 17.04
N GLU A 168 -3.88 19.12 17.99
CA GLU A 168 -3.67 17.68 17.83
C GLU A 168 -4.65 17.07 16.80
N LYS A 169 -5.93 17.46 16.83
CA LYS A 169 -6.90 17.08 15.80
C LYS A 169 -6.45 17.55 14.42
N LEU A 170 -5.96 18.79 14.29
CA LEU A 170 -5.43 19.33 13.03
C LEU A 170 -4.19 18.57 12.56
N LYS A 171 -3.27 18.17 13.46
CA LYS A 171 -2.12 17.32 13.10
C LYS A 171 -2.58 15.96 12.55
N LEU A 172 -3.56 15.34 13.20
CA LEU A 172 -4.12 14.06 12.75
C LEU A 172 -4.80 14.18 11.38
N GLN A 173 -5.61 15.22 11.18
CA GLN A 173 -6.25 15.52 9.91
C GLN A 173 -5.22 15.79 8.80
N TYR A 174 -4.18 16.59 9.09
CA TYR A 174 -3.07 16.83 8.18
C TYR A 174 -2.38 15.53 7.77
N GLN A 175 -2.05 14.67 8.73
CA GLN A 175 -1.42 13.38 8.45
C GLN A 175 -2.30 12.48 7.57
N LYS A 176 -3.62 12.45 7.82
CA LYS A 176 -4.59 11.73 6.99
C LYS A 176 -4.56 12.26 5.56
N LEU A 177 -4.64 13.57 5.36
CA LEU A 177 -4.62 14.20 4.03
C LEU A 177 -3.30 13.94 3.29
N VAL A 178 -2.15 14.00 3.98
CA VAL A 178 -0.85 13.63 3.41
C VAL A 178 -0.87 12.18 2.91
N SER A 179 -1.34 11.25 3.75
CA SER A 179 -1.36 9.82 3.40
C SER A 179 -2.30 9.52 2.22
N GLU A 180 -3.43 10.20 2.15
CA GLU A 180 -4.41 10.07 1.08
C GLU A 180 -3.86 10.61 -0.25
N ASN A 181 -3.23 11.78 -0.22
CA ASN A 181 -2.59 12.38 -1.38
C ASN A 181 -1.44 11.49 -1.91
N ASP A 182 -0.61 10.96 -1.02
CA ASP A 182 0.44 10.01 -1.39
C ASP A 182 -0.13 8.72 -1.98
N CYS A 183 -1.21 8.19 -1.43
CA CYS A 183 -1.90 7.03 -1.97
C CYS A 183 -2.43 7.29 -3.39
N ARG A 184 -3.12 8.42 -3.61
CA ARG A 184 -3.62 8.84 -4.93
C ARG A 184 -2.49 8.98 -5.95
N LYS A 185 -1.41 9.68 -5.59
CA LYS A 185 -0.22 9.83 -6.46
C LYS A 185 0.41 8.48 -6.81
N ASN A 186 0.50 7.57 -5.85
CA ASN A 186 1.04 6.23 -6.05
C ASN A 186 0.17 5.39 -6.98
N LEU A 187 -1.16 5.48 -6.82
CA LEU A 187 -2.12 4.79 -7.68
C LEU A 187 -2.04 5.31 -9.11
N TYR A 188 -2.05 6.63 -9.29
CA TYR A 188 -1.91 7.28 -10.59
C TYR A 188 -0.60 6.87 -11.28
N LEU A 189 0.53 6.93 -10.56
CA LEU A 189 1.82 6.53 -11.10
C LEU A 189 1.82 5.06 -11.52
N LYS A 190 1.26 4.18 -10.69
CA LYS A 190 1.10 2.75 -11.02
C LYS A 190 0.27 2.56 -12.30
N GLN A 191 -0.88 3.21 -12.41
CA GLN A 191 -1.72 3.14 -13.61
C GLN A 191 -0.99 3.67 -14.85
N LYS A 192 -0.27 4.79 -14.72
CA LYS A 192 0.54 5.37 -15.78
C LYS A 192 1.62 4.40 -16.26
N THR A 193 2.36 3.74 -15.34
CA THR A 193 3.37 2.73 -15.70
C THR A 193 2.77 1.51 -16.39
N ILE A 194 1.58 1.08 -15.98
CA ILE A 194 0.88 -0.05 -16.62
C ILE A 194 0.43 0.35 -18.03
N SER A 195 -0.14 1.55 -18.18
CA SER A 195 -0.60 2.07 -19.47
C SER A 195 0.55 2.24 -20.47
N SER A 196 1.67 2.84 -20.05
CA SER A 196 2.86 2.97 -20.89
C SER A 196 3.41 1.60 -21.32
N TYR A 197 3.46 0.64 -20.40
CA TYR A 197 3.88 -0.73 -20.72
C TYR A 197 2.96 -1.40 -21.73
N ARG A 198 1.64 -1.31 -21.55
CA ARG A 198 0.65 -1.90 -22.47
C ARG A 198 0.79 -1.34 -23.88
N LYS A 199 1.01 -0.04 -24.03
CA LYS A 199 1.27 0.59 -25.34
C LYS A 199 2.54 0.05 -26.00
N LEU A 200 3.63 -0.05 -25.23
CA LEU A 200 4.88 -0.63 -25.74
C LEU A 200 4.70 -2.10 -26.14
N GLU A 201 3.95 -2.86 -25.35
CA GLU A 201 3.70 -4.27 -25.64
C GLU A 201 2.83 -4.46 -26.88
N GLN A 202 1.79 -3.64 -27.03
CA GLN A 202 0.94 -3.64 -28.22
C GLN A 202 1.78 -3.44 -29.50
N SER A 203 2.73 -2.48 -29.50
CA SER A 203 3.65 -2.26 -30.62
C SER A 203 4.57 -3.46 -30.93
N LYS A 204 4.87 -4.31 -29.93
CA LYS A 204 5.64 -5.55 -30.14
C LYS A 204 4.78 -6.66 -30.71
N VAL A 205 3.52 -6.74 -30.25
CA VAL A 205 2.54 -7.72 -30.74
C VAL A 205 2.20 -7.45 -32.20
N GLU A 206 2.06 -6.18 -32.58
CA GLU A 206 1.90 -5.77 -33.99
C GLU A 206 3.09 -6.22 -34.86
N LYS A 207 4.30 -6.29 -34.29
CA LYS A 207 5.49 -6.86 -34.94
C LYS A 207 5.56 -8.40 -34.90
N GLY A 208 4.47 -9.07 -34.53
CA GLY A 208 4.35 -10.53 -34.49
C GLY A 208 4.90 -11.19 -33.22
N LYS A 209 5.30 -10.44 -32.19
CA LYS A 209 5.70 -11.05 -30.90
C LYS A 209 4.48 -11.53 -30.12
N LYS A 210 4.65 -12.58 -29.31
CA LYS A 210 3.59 -13.05 -28.41
C LYS A 210 3.31 -12.01 -27.32
N PRO A 211 2.04 -11.78 -26.95
CA PRO A 211 1.69 -10.80 -25.92
C PRO A 211 2.26 -11.21 -24.56
N PHE A 212 2.99 -10.29 -23.92
CA PHE A 212 3.57 -10.51 -22.60
C PHE A 212 2.99 -9.56 -21.55
N TYR A 213 2.55 -10.13 -20.43
CA TYR A 213 2.00 -9.36 -19.30
C TYR A 213 3.07 -9.13 -18.23
N ILE A 214 3.34 -7.85 -17.92
CA ILE A 214 4.30 -7.48 -16.88
C ILE A 214 3.85 -7.99 -15.51
N LYS A 215 4.78 -8.56 -14.75
CA LYS A 215 4.50 -9.05 -13.40
C LYS A 215 4.32 -7.88 -12.43
N GLN A 216 3.50 -8.10 -11.39
CA GLN A 216 3.25 -7.08 -10.36
C GLN A 216 4.53 -6.59 -9.66
N LYS A 217 5.52 -7.47 -9.50
CA LYS A 217 6.83 -7.11 -8.92
C LYS A 217 7.57 -6.11 -9.80
N ASP A 218 7.56 -6.30 -11.11
CA ASP A 218 8.27 -5.45 -12.07
C ASP A 218 7.59 -4.09 -12.23
N ILE A 219 6.24 -4.05 -12.19
CA ILE A 219 5.46 -2.80 -12.07
C ILE A 219 5.91 -2.03 -10.83
N ASN A 220 5.99 -2.69 -9.67
CA ASN A 220 6.37 -2.02 -8.42
C ASN A 220 7.82 -1.51 -8.46
N ILE A 221 8.72 -2.21 -9.13
CA ILE A 221 10.10 -1.76 -9.31
C ILE A 221 10.14 -0.54 -10.24
N SER A 222 9.41 -0.56 -11.35
CA SER A 222 9.31 0.57 -12.28
C SER A 222 8.73 1.83 -11.60
N VAL A 223 7.64 1.68 -10.84
CA VAL A 223 7.05 2.77 -10.04
C VAL A 223 8.05 3.34 -9.03
N LYS A 224 8.83 2.48 -8.34
CA LYS A 224 9.89 2.94 -7.41
C LYS A 224 11.01 3.67 -8.15
N HIS A 225 11.38 3.20 -9.32
CA HIS A 225 12.38 3.83 -10.17
C HIS A 225 11.94 5.23 -10.62
N GLU A 226 10.71 5.39 -11.12
CA GLU A 226 10.18 6.70 -11.49
C GLU A 226 10.14 7.67 -10.32
N LYS A 227 9.70 7.21 -9.13
CA LYS A 227 9.77 8.02 -7.91
C LYS A 227 11.20 8.46 -7.62
N TYR A 228 12.15 7.52 -7.66
CA TYR A 228 13.56 7.81 -7.36
C TYR A 228 14.18 8.79 -8.35
N LYS A 229 13.86 8.67 -9.64
CA LYS A 229 14.33 9.57 -10.70
C LYS A 229 13.92 11.03 -10.42
N ASN A 230 12.70 11.24 -9.96
CA ASN A 230 12.12 12.56 -9.70
C ASN A 230 12.55 13.19 -8.35
N LEU A 231 13.35 12.51 -7.53
CA LEU A 231 13.84 13.05 -6.26
C LEU A 231 15.09 13.92 -6.43
N ASN A 232 15.17 15.00 -5.65
CA ASN A 232 16.37 15.84 -5.54
C ASN A 232 17.52 15.10 -4.81
N ARG A 233 18.78 15.54 -4.98
CA ARG A 233 19.95 14.89 -4.34
C ARG A 233 19.79 14.68 -2.83
N LYS A 234 19.34 15.70 -2.09
CA LYS A 234 19.07 15.60 -0.64
C LYS A 234 17.96 14.60 -0.31
N GLN A 235 16.94 14.52 -1.17
CA GLN A 235 15.82 13.59 -0.98
C GLN A 235 16.22 12.15 -1.33
N LYS A 236 17.03 11.96 -2.39
CA LYS A 236 17.64 10.65 -2.74
C LYS A 236 18.43 10.11 -1.56
N TYR A 237 19.33 10.91 -0.99
CA TYR A 237 20.08 10.52 0.21
C TYR A 237 19.17 10.07 1.37
N LYS A 238 18.14 10.86 1.70
CA LYS A 238 17.16 10.47 2.74
C LYS A 238 16.39 9.20 2.40
N TYR A 239 16.05 8.99 1.13
CA TYR A 239 15.32 7.82 0.65
C TYR A 239 16.19 6.55 0.74
N GLU A 240 17.46 6.67 0.36
CA GLU A 240 18.47 5.60 0.45
C GLU A 240 18.69 5.14 1.89
N GLN A 241 18.76 6.09 2.84
CA GLN A 241 18.92 5.77 4.26
C GLN A 241 17.73 4.97 4.83
N LYS A 242 16.52 5.18 4.30
CA LYS A 242 15.31 4.48 4.77
C LYS A 242 15.13 3.09 4.16
N ILE A 243 15.83 2.79 3.07
CA ILE A 243 15.60 1.59 2.27
C ILE A 243 16.75 0.61 2.46
N ASN A 244 16.41 -0.67 2.55
CA ASN A 244 17.40 -1.73 2.58
C ASN A 244 18.25 -1.70 1.28
N LYS A 245 19.58 -1.73 1.40
CA LYS A 245 20.55 -1.74 0.29
C LYS A 245 20.20 -2.75 -0.82
N LYS A 246 19.70 -3.95 -0.48
CA LYS A 246 19.28 -4.97 -1.46
C LYS A 246 18.09 -4.53 -2.31
N GLN A 247 17.15 -3.78 -1.74
CA GLN A 247 16.03 -3.22 -2.49
C GLN A 247 16.46 -2.01 -3.33
N LEU A 248 17.39 -1.21 -2.80
CA LEU A 248 17.95 -0.05 -3.47
C LEU A 248 18.59 -0.43 -4.82
N ASN A 249 19.44 -1.44 -4.82
CA ASN A 249 20.12 -1.88 -6.04
C ASN A 249 19.13 -2.34 -7.12
N LYS A 250 18.04 -3.03 -6.74
CA LYS A 250 17.05 -3.56 -7.69
C LYS A 250 16.37 -2.50 -8.57
N PHE A 251 16.06 -1.33 -8.02
CA PHE A 251 15.46 -0.26 -8.82
C PHE A 251 16.49 0.76 -9.33
N LYS A 252 17.68 0.85 -8.72
CA LYS A 252 18.78 1.66 -9.27
C LYS A 252 19.30 1.09 -10.59
N HIS A 253 19.50 -0.23 -10.71
CA HIS A 253 20.12 -0.80 -11.93
C HIS A 253 19.31 -0.59 -13.22
N LEU A 254 17.98 -0.37 -13.14
CA LEU A 254 17.15 0.00 -14.30
C LEU A 254 17.57 1.32 -14.98
N THR A 255 18.38 2.17 -14.33
CA THR A 255 18.92 3.39 -14.93
C THR A 255 20.01 3.13 -15.96
N VAL A 256 20.70 1.98 -15.89
CA VAL A 256 21.85 1.70 -16.76
C VAL A 256 21.39 1.13 -18.10
N ASP A 257 20.39 0.26 -18.09
CA ASP A 257 19.92 -0.43 -19.31
C ASP A 257 19.10 0.47 -20.25
N SER A 258 18.51 1.55 -19.76
CA SER A 258 17.76 2.51 -20.58
C SER A 258 18.64 3.50 -21.35
N ASN A 259 19.87 3.75 -20.90
CA ASN A 259 20.84 4.60 -21.61
C ASN A 259 21.71 3.82 -22.61
N ILE A 260 21.73 2.49 -22.56
CA ILE A 260 22.52 1.67 -23.50
C ILE A 260 21.79 1.49 -24.84
N ASN A 261 20.47 1.64 -24.88
CA ASN A 261 19.66 1.48 -26.10
C ASN A 261 19.48 2.75 -26.94
N THR A 262 19.91 3.92 -26.48
CA THR A 262 19.84 5.16 -27.27
C THR A 262 21.07 5.42 -28.14
N ASN A 263 22.18 4.71 -27.90
CA ASN A 263 23.44 4.89 -28.64
C ASN A 263 23.73 3.82 -29.70
N LYS A 264 22.76 2.94 -30.01
CA LYS A 264 22.95 1.84 -30.99
C LYS A 264 22.20 2.03 -32.32
N HIS A 265 21.60 3.19 -32.56
CA HIS A 265 20.94 3.52 -33.84
C HIS A 265 21.51 4.78 -34.51
N SER A 266 22.72 5.19 -34.13
CA SER A 266 23.48 6.25 -34.80
C SER A 266 24.83 5.71 -35.25
N SER A 267 24.82 4.79 -36.21
CA SER A 267 25.96 4.37 -37.04
C SER A 267 25.41 3.73 -38.30
#